data_AF-A0A4R8GMH7-F1
#
_entry.id   AF-A0A4R8GMH7-F1
#
_cell.length_a   1.000
_cell.length_b   1.000
_cell.length_c   1.000
_cell.angle_alpha   90.00
_cell.angle_beta   90.00
_cell.angle_gamma   90.00
#
_symmetry.space_group_name_H-M   'P 1'
#
loop_
_entity.id
_entity.type
_entity.pdbx_description
1 polymer ?
#
loop_
_entity_poly.entity_id
_entity_poly.type
_entity_poly.pdbx_seq_one_letter_code
_entity_poly.pdbx_strand_id
1 'polypeptide(L)'
;MKNFIIILLIMLMIFCPLEAEAFWWLFGKNQDQVNISYLYINGISYDESGQEITLYQDLLEDGLINIQGRAVIRKGTIGSVLVSIDGKETWDSAELSDDGAFQYYFSPEIGREYEIYIEAMETAGRTNEVDETYKKVIVSESNYQQVIEERLAEMFTAYEMQNINSFMEYVSWDFVGGDVILEQALNKDFSNFADIAIEYNLINLAINNDGMISIVLQYDRRLISNNDGSTLADSGLTEFVFNLEEQGPVLYSMRHPLIFGVSDASNVASGVINSAENEQVIAVDDQGNIELKSIDEIVNETAEMNNEDDNSGGSEMPAYESGEKSIASVFYDGNGNWYNQGYRFSDGQILERFTGYCDFYIETNIIFLNDDVRVLELNETDINNVTELPETGYVEQWDLPYGITWDICYGLSLPDGNYAVVYFEEAEEVNSEYDADIGEVFYRIRFKYKYRDDGGRQF
;
A
#
# COMPACT_ATOMS: atom_id res chain seq x y z
N MET A 1 38.49 39.45 25.03
CA MET A 1 37.72 38.62 24.08
C MET A 1 37.29 37.28 24.67
N LYS A 2 38.18 36.48 25.28
CA LYS A 2 37.78 35.22 25.96
C LYS A 2 36.77 35.38 27.11
N ASN A 3 36.90 36.43 27.93
CA ASN A 3 35.99 36.63 29.07
C ASN A 3 34.62 37.22 28.68
N PHE A 4 34.48 37.73 27.45
CA PHE A 4 33.21 38.30 26.96
C PHE A 4 32.30 37.19 26.38
N ILE A 5 32.90 36.17 25.79
CA ILE A 5 32.17 34.99 25.26
C ILE A 5 31.61 34.14 26.40
N ILE A 6 32.34 33.99 27.51
CA ILE A 6 31.86 33.21 28.68
C ILE A 6 30.68 33.90 29.37
N ILE A 7 30.68 35.23 29.45
CA ILE A 7 29.56 35.99 30.03
C ILE A 7 28.34 35.94 29.11
N LEU A 8 28.54 35.96 27.78
CA LEU A 8 27.45 35.81 26.81
C LEU A 8 26.81 34.40 26.85
N LEU A 9 27.63 33.36 27.05
CA LEU A 9 27.17 31.96 27.18
C LEU A 9 26.42 31.69 28.50
N ILE A 10 26.84 32.31 29.61
CA ILE A 10 26.15 32.18 30.89
C ILE A 10 24.83 32.98 30.88
N MET A 11 24.76 34.09 30.15
CA MET A 11 23.54 34.90 30.04
C MET A 11 22.48 34.25 29.14
N LEU A 12 22.89 33.43 28.15
CA LEU A 12 21.96 32.63 27.32
C LEU A 12 21.34 31.44 28.07
N MET A 13 22.00 30.89 29.10
CA MET A 13 21.45 29.79 29.89
C MET A 13 20.41 30.22 30.94
N ILE A 14 20.28 31.52 31.24
CA ILE A 14 19.38 32.02 32.30
C ILE A 14 17.97 32.36 31.76
N PHE A 15 17.75 32.33 30.44
CA PHE A 15 16.49 32.76 29.81
C PHE A 15 15.65 31.67 29.14
N CYS A 16 15.96 30.39 29.32
CA CYS A 16 15.05 29.32 28.87
C CYS A 16 14.34 28.68 30.08
N PRO A 17 13.04 28.96 30.31
CA PRO A 17 12.24 28.08 31.13
C PRO A 17 12.10 26.75 30.38
N LEU A 18 12.93 25.76 30.75
CA LEU A 18 12.72 24.36 30.46
C LEU A 18 11.58 23.85 31.35
N GLU A 19 10.35 24.05 30.89
CA GLU A 19 9.27 23.09 31.13
C GLU A 19 8.93 22.44 29.79
N ALA A 20 9.88 21.66 29.28
CA ALA A 20 9.54 20.58 28.38
C ALA A 20 9.22 19.38 29.28
N GLU A 21 7.94 19.19 29.59
CA GLU A 21 7.47 17.91 30.16
C GLU A 21 7.70 16.84 29.10
N ALA A 22 8.82 16.13 29.21
CA ALA A 22 9.04 14.93 28.43
C ALA A 22 7.96 13.91 28.85
N PHE A 23 7.16 13.46 27.89
CA PHE A 23 6.12 12.45 28.07
C PHE A 23 6.73 11.04 28.17
N TRP A 24 7.39 10.76 29.30
CA TRP A 24 7.96 9.44 29.67
C TRP A 24 6.88 8.38 29.98
N TRP A 25 5.62 8.63 29.63
CA TRP A 25 4.48 7.72 29.85
C TRP A 25 4.04 6.93 28.61
N LEU A 26 4.62 7.20 27.43
CA LEU A 26 4.12 6.65 26.16
C LEU A 26 4.73 5.28 25.82
N PHE A 27 5.90 4.95 26.37
CA PHE A 27 6.64 3.71 26.09
C PHE A 27 6.10 2.45 26.80
N GLY A 28 4.87 2.50 27.31
CA GLY A 28 4.25 1.39 28.04
C GLY A 28 2.82 1.04 27.63
N LYS A 29 2.25 1.63 26.56
CA LYS A 29 0.80 1.52 26.28
C LYS A 29 0.36 0.52 25.20
N ASN A 30 1.18 0.13 24.22
CA ASN A 30 0.63 -0.48 22.99
C ASN A 30 0.81 -2.01 22.85
N GLN A 31 0.93 -2.77 23.94
CA GLN A 31 1.01 -4.24 23.84
C GLN A 31 -0.33 -4.97 24.03
N ASP A 32 -1.41 -4.27 24.41
CA ASP A 32 -2.73 -4.84 24.74
C ASP A 32 -3.92 -4.07 24.09
N GLN A 33 -3.68 -3.30 23.04
CA GLN A 33 -4.70 -2.50 22.36
C GLN A 33 -5.50 -3.35 21.35
N VAL A 34 -6.79 -3.04 21.19
CA VAL A 34 -7.63 -3.64 20.15
C VAL A 34 -7.27 -2.98 18.82
N ASN A 35 -6.99 -3.77 17.80
CA ASN A 35 -6.69 -3.28 16.45
C ASN A 35 -7.77 -3.78 15.48
N ILE A 36 -8.02 -3.03 14.41
CA ILE A 36 -8.84 -3.49 13.29
C ILE A 36 -7.88 -4.04 12.24
N SER A 37 -7.96 -5.34 11.97
CA SER A 37 -7.08 -6.03 11.03
C SER A 37 -7.40 -5.71 9.58
N TYR A 38 -8.68 -5.52 9.27
CA TYR A 38 -9.15 -5.03 7.99
C TYR A 38 -10.52 -4.42 8.18
N LEU A 39 -10.88 -3.53 7.26
CA LEU A 39 -12.16 -2.86 7.27
C LEU A 39 -12.57 -2.47 5.85
N TYR A 40 -13.82 -2.77 5.52
CA TYR A 40 -14.40 -2.53 4.21
C TYR A 40 -15.79 -1.92 4.32
N ILE A 41 -16.13 -1.09 3.35
CA ILE A 41 -17.50 -0.61 3.12
C ILE A 41 -17.94 -0.99 1.71
N ASN A 42 -18.99 -1.80 1.62
CA ASN A 42 -19.47 -2.42 0.38
C ASN A 42 -18.32 -3.10 -0.40
N GLY A 43 -17.35 -3.70 0.30
CA GLY A 43 -16.17 -4.33 -0.29
C GLY A 43 -15.00 -3.39 -0.60
N ILE A 44 -15.15 -2.07 -0.43
CA ILE A 44 -14.08 -1.08 -0.65
C ILE A 44 -13.21 -0.95 0.59
N SER A 45 -11.89 -1.02 0.42
CA SER A 45 -10.90 -0.90 1.49
C SER A 45 -10.95 0.44 2.22
N TYR A 46 -10.94 0.44 3.56
CA TYR A 46 -10.81 1.68 4.33
C TYR A 46 -9.42 2.33 4.22
N ASP A 47 -8.38 1.49 4.14
CA ASP A 47 -6.99 1.96 4.17
C ASP A 47 -6.55 2.55 2.83
N GLU A 48 -7.12 2.04 1.73
CA GLU A 48 -6.83 2.52 0.36
C GLU A 48 -7.84 3.59 -0.10
N SER A 49 -8.95 3.76 0.62
CA SER A 49 -9.89 4.85 0.35
C SER A 49 -9.46 6.12 1.08
N GLY A 50 -9.61 7.26 0.41
CA GLY A 50 -9.48 8.58 1.04
C GLY A 50 -10.48 8.77 2.19
N GLN A 51 -10.47 9.94 2.82
CA GLN A 51 -11.33 10.24 3.99
C GLN A 51 -12.84 10.29 3.68
N GLU A 52 -13.21 10.24 2.41
CA GLU A 52 -14.59 10.24 1.94
C GLU A 52 -14.75 9.26 0.79
N ILE A 53 -15.93 8.63 0.76
CA ILE A 53 -16.31 7.63 -0.23
C ILE A 53 -17.67 8.01 -0.79
N THR A 54 -17.74 8.15 -2.11
CA THR A 54 -19.00 8.24 -2.85
C THR A 54 -19.36 6.87 -3.41
N LEU A 55 -20.47 6.29 -2.93
CA LEU A 55 -21.06 5.05 -3.42
C LEU A 55 -22.21 5.34 -4.41
N TYR A 56 -22.59 4.35 -5.20
CA TYR A 56 -23.62 4.49 -6.23
C TYR A 56 -24.81 3.60 -5.94
N GLN A 57 -26.01 4.18 -5.98
CA GLN A 57 -27.23 3.54 -5.48
C GLN A 57 -27.55 2.22 -6.18
N ASP A 58 -27.34 2.15 -7.50
CA ASP A 58 -27.61 1.00 -8.35
C ASP A 58 -26.69 -0.20 -8.12
N LEU A 59 -25.55 0.03 -7.47
CA LEU A 59 -24.58 -1.01 -7.10
C LEU A 59 -24.70 -1.44 -5.62
N LEU A 60 -25.60 -0.85 -4.85
CA LEU A 60 -25.84 -1.28 -3.47
C LEU A 60 -26.70 -2.55 -3.43
N GLU A 61 -26.13 -3.63 -2.88
CA GLU A 61 -26.86 -4.87 -2.61
C GLU A 61 -28.04 -4.60 -1.67
N ASP A 62 -29.24 -4.98 -2.10
CA ASP A 62 -30.52 -4.71 -1.42
C ASP A 62 -30.76 -3.23 -1.06
N GLY A 63 -30.03 -2.30 -1.70
CA GLY A 63 -30.06 -0.87 -1.38
C GLY A 63 -29.47 -0.53 0.00
N LEU A 64 -28.57 -1.36 0.52
CA LEU A 64 -27.94 -1.20 1.83
C LEU A 64 -26.45 -0.84 1.72
N ILE A 65 -25.99 -0.02 2.66
CA ILE A 65 -24.57 0.09 2.95
C ILE A 65 -24.20 -1.05 3.89
N ASN A 66 -23.12 -1.77 3.55
CA ASN A 66 -22.55 -2.85 4.34
C ASN A 66 -21.17 -2.44 4.85
N ILE A 67 -20.94 -2.47 6.15
CA ILE A 67 -19.63 -2.28 6.77
C ILE A 67 -19.20 -3.61 7.36
N GLN A 68 -18.05 -4.10 6.93
CA GLN A 68 -17.51 -5.37 7.41
C GLN A 68 -16.04 -5.22 7.78
N GLY A 69 -15.62 -5.92 8.82
CA GLY A 69 -14.23 -5.87 9.27
C GLY A 69 -13.88 -7.01 10.20
N ARG A 70 -12.67 -6.98 10.70
CA ARG A 70 -12.21 -7.90 11.75
C ARG A 70 -11.42 -7.15 12.80
N ALA A 71 -11.89 -7.20 14.03
CA ALA A 71 -11.15 -6.68 15.17
C ALA A 71 -10.32 -7.79 15.81
N VAL A 72 -9.08 -7.49 16.18
CA VAL A 72 -8.12 -8.43 16.75
C VAL A 72 -7.51 -7.85 18.02
N ILE A 73 -7.20 -8.75 18.95
CA ILE A 73 -6.43 -8.42 20.15
C ILE A 73 -5.47 -9.57 20.43
N ARG A 74 -4.23 -9.25 20.82
CA ARG A 74 -3.18 -10.25 21.06
C ARG A 74 -3.57 -11.29 22.11
N LYS A 75 -4.26 -10.85 23.17
CA LYS A 75 -4.72 -11.71 24.26
C LYS A 75 -6.08 -11.27 24.77
N GLY A 76 -7.10 -12.04 24.44
CA GLY A 76 -8.48 -11.76 24.84
C GLY A 76 -9.43 -12.15 23.73
N THR A 77 -10.64 -11.62 23.80
CA THR A 77 -11.68 -11.77 22.79
C THR A 77 -12.40 -10.44 22.66
N ILE A 78 -12.74 -10.07 21.43
CA ILE A 78 -13.57 -8.92 21.14
C ILE A 78 -14.97 -9.21 21.70
N GLY A 79 -15.46 -8.32 22.55
CA GLY A 79 -16.75 -8.48 23.22
C GLY A 79 -17.89 -7.78 22.48
N SER A 80 -17.59 -6.71 21.76
CA SER A 80 -18.57 -5.97 20.96
C SER A 80 -17.89 -5.11 19.90
N VAL A 81 -18.61 -4.85 18.81
CA VAL A 81 -18.28 -3.81 17.84
C VAL A 81 -19.50 -2.89 17.70
N LEU A 82 -19.28 -1.59 17.81
CA LEU A 82 -20.30 -0.56 17.68
C LEU A 82 -19.97 0.31 16.47
N VAL A 83 -21.00 0.70 15.73
CA VAL A 83 -20.90 1.58 14.56
C VAL A 83 -21.73 2.82 14.82
N SER A 84 -21.11 3.98 14.63
CA SER A 84 -21.78 5.26 14.55
C SER A 84 -21.83 5.68 13.08
N ILE A 85 -22.97 6.21 12.62
CA ILE A 85 -23.13 6.79 11.28
C ILE A 85 -23.44 8.29 11.29
N ASP A 86 -23.44 8.91 12.47
CA ASP A 86 -23.86 10.29 12.71
C ASP A 86 -22.84 11.10 13.52
N GLY A 87 -21.54 10.77 13.41
CA GLY A 87 -20.50 11.56 14.07
C GLY A 87 -20.41 11.32 15.58
N LYS A 88 -20.69 10.09 16.02
CA LYS A 88 -20.67 9.58 17.40
C LYS A 88 -21.84 10.04 18.27
N GLU A 89 -22.92 10.55 17.68
CA GLU A 89 -24.13 10.91 18.43
C GLU A 89 -24.88 9.64 18.88
N THR A 90 -24.95 8.63 18.01
CA THR A 90 -25.54 7.33 18.30
C THR A 90 -24.62 6.18 17.92
N TRP A 91 -24.81 5.04 18.58
CA TRP A 91 -24.00 3.84 18.40
C TRP A 91 -24.90 2.62 18.31
N ASP A 92 -24.80 1.93 17.18
CA ASP A 92 -25.53 0.70 16.90
C ASP A 92 -24.58 -0.49 16.98
N SER A 93 -25.07 -1.63 17.48
CA SER A 93 -24.25 -2.85 17.58
C SER A 93 -24.14 -3.53 16.23
N ALA A 94 -22.91 -3.86 15.82
CA ALA A 94 -22.66 -4.75 14.70
C ALA A 94 -22.89 -6.21 15.08
N GLU A 95 -23.18 -7.05 14.10
CA GLU A 95 -23.16 -8.50 14.26
C GLU A 95 -21.71 -8.95 14.39
N LEU A 96 -21.35 -9.62 15.49
CA LEU A 96 -19.98 -10.01 15.82
C LEU A 96 -19.86 -11.53 15.91
N SER A 97 -18.85 -12.07 15.24
CA SER A 97 -18.45 -13.48 15.29
C SER A 97 -17.36 -13.74 16.34
N ASP A 98 -17.22 -15.00 16.76
CA ASP A 98 -16.28 -15.41 17.82
C ASP A 98 -14.80 -15.13 17.46
N ASP A 99 -14.48 -15.05 16.16
CA ASP A 99 -13.13 -14.77 15.65
C ASP A 99 -12.84 -13.27 15.49
N GLY A 100 -13.76 -12.40 15.92
CA GLY A 100 -13.64 -10.95 15.84
C GLY A 100 -14.11 -10.35 14.51
N ALA A 101 -14.56 -11.16 13.56
CA ALA A 101 -15.19 -10.66 12.33
C ALA A 101 -16.56 -10.04 12.64
N PHE A 102 -16.88 -8.91 12.02
CA PHE A 102 -18.14 -8.22 12.23
C PHE A 102 -18.75 -7.65 10.96
N GLN A 103 -20.07 -7.46 10.98
CA GLN A 103 -20.86 -6.87 9.90
C GLN A 103 -21.93 -5.93 10.44
N TYR A 104 -22.17 -4.84 9.73
CA TYR A 104 -23.21 -3.86 10.05
C TYR A 104 -23.85 -3.34 8.76
N TYR A 105 -25.18 -3.26 8.74
CA TYR A 105 -25.94 -2.82 7.58
C TYR A 105 -26.85 -1.64 7.94
N PHE A 106 -26.96 -0.67 7.05
CA PHE A 106 -27.97 0.38 7.18
C PHE A 106 -28.47 0.86 5.82
N SER A 107 -29.70 1.37 5.78
CA SER A 107 -30.29 1.96 4.58
C SER A 107 -29.90 3.45 4.46
N PRO A 108 -29.21 3.86 3.38
CA PRO A 108 -28.84 5.25 3.17
C PRO A 108 -29.99 6.09 2.59
N GLU A 109 -29.92 7.40 2.84
CA GLU A 109 -30.63 8.43 2.10
C GLU A 109 -29.69 8.98 1.03
N ILE A 110 -30.16 9.05 -0.22
CA ILE A 110 -29.38 9.55 -1.35
C ILE A 110 -28.96 11.00 -1.09
N GLY A 111 -27.69 11.30 -1.33
CA GLY A 111 -27.09 12.62 -1.16
C GLY A 111 -26.90 13.05 0.30
N ARG A 112 -27.25 12.20 1.27
CA ARG A 112 -26.94 12.44 2.69
C ARG A 112 -25.51 12.02 2.98
N GLU A 113 -24.77 12.89 3.66
CA GLU A 113 -23.45 12.58 4.22
C GLU A 113 -23.61 11.82 5.54
N TYR A 114 -22.80 10.78 5.70
CA TYR A 114 -22.67 9.97 6.91
C TYR A 114 -21.25 10.07 7.45
N GLU A 115 -21.11 10.31 8.75
CA GLU A 115 -19.82 10.33 9.44
C GLU A 115 -19.66 9.04 10.24
N ILE A 116 -18.88 8.12 9.67
CA ILE A 116 -18.77 6.75 10.14
C ILE A 116 -17.61 6.61 11.12
N TYR A 117 -17.87 5.97 12.25
CA TYR A 117 -16.87 5.58 13.25
C TYR A 117 -17.15 4.18 13.77
N ILE A 118 -16.09 3.45 14.08
CA ILE A 118 -16.17 2.07 14.54
C ILE A 118 -15.40 1.92 15.86
N GLU A 119 -16.10 1.41 16.86
CA GLU A 119 -15.55 1.10 18.17
C GLU A 119 -15.61 -0.41 18.39
N ALA A 120 -14.46 -1.06 18.33
CA ALA A 120 -14.27 -2.44 18.73
C ALA A 120 -13.78 -2.48 20.19
N MET A 121 -14.50 -3.20 21.05
CA MET A 121 -14.20 -3.29 22.47
C MET A 121 -13.96 -4.75 22.87
N GLU A 122 -12.87 -5.02 23.59
CA GLU A 122 -12.66 -6.33 24.21
C GLU A 122 -13.51 -6.53 25.47
N THR A 123 -13.68 -7.77 25.90
CA THR A 123 -14.47 -8.12 27.09
C THR A 123 -14.03 -7.46 28.40
N ALA A 124 -12.78 -7.00 28.50
CA ALA A 124 -12.26 -6.25 29.66
C ALA A 124 -12.37 -4.72 29.50
N GLY A 125 -12.94 -4.23 28.39
CA GLY A 125 -13.32 -2.84 28.19
C GLY A 125 -12.29 -1.95 27.51
N ARG A 126 -11.15 -2.48 27.02
CA ARG A 126 -10.24 -1.72 26.14
C ARG A 126 -10.82 -1.65 24.73
N THR A 127 -10.56 -0.55 24.04
CA THR A 127 -11.04 -0.26 22.68
C THR A 127 -9.89 0.02 21.71
N ASN A 128 -10.19 0.09 20.42
CA ASN A 128 -9.32 0.66 19.41
C ASN A 128 -9.25 2.20 19.50
N GLU A 129 -8.35 2.80 18.72
CA GLU A 129 -8.38 4.24 18.45
C GLU A 129 -9.56 4.55 17.51
N VAL A 130 -10.69 4.95 18.09
CA VAL A 130 -11.94 5.15 17.35
C VAL A 130 -11.81 6.27 16.31
N ASP A 131 -11.08 7.34 16.61
CA ASP A 131 -10.91 8.48 15.71
C ASP A 131 -10.21 8.11 14.38
N GLU A 132 -9.34 7.10 14.40
CA GLU A 132 -8.63 6.62 13.21
C GLU A 132 -9.54 5.87 12.24
N THR A 133 -10.72 5.43 12.70
CA THR A 133 -11.72 4.73 11.87
C THR A 133 -12.65 5.66 11.11
N TYR A 134 -12.45 6.98 11.24
CA TYR A 134 -13.30 7.97 10.63
C TYR A 134 -13.37 7.79 9.10
N LYS A 135 -14.59 7.78 8.58
CA LYS A 135 -14.84 7.84 7.13
C LYS A 135 -16.12 8.60 6.84
N LYS A 136 -16.07 9.53 5.89
CA LYS A 136 -17.28 10.16 5.34
C LYS A 136 -17.84 9.31 4.22
N VAL A 137 -19.15 9.11 4.18
CA VAL A 137 -19.81 8.33 3.11
C VAL A 137 -21.02 9.05 2.57
N ILE A 138 -21.18 9.05 1.25
CA ILE A 138 -22.34 9.59 0.54
C ILE A 138 -22.78 8.60 -0.55
N VAL A 139 -24.09 8.52 -0.80
CA VAL A 139 -24.66 7.72 -1.90
C VAL A 139 -25.19 8.63 -2.99
N SER A 140 -24.77 8.38 -4.23
CA SER A 140 -25.06 9.16 -5.44
C SER A 140 -25.95 8.41 -6.42
N GLU A 141 -26.68 9.17 -7.26
CA GLU A 141 -27.48 8.68 -8.40
C GLU A 141 -26.72 8.72 -9.74
N SER A 142 -25.43 9.04 -9.75
CA SER A 142 -24.64 9.32 -10.96
C SER A 142 -24.26 8.09 -11.82
N ASN A 143 -23.93 8.30 -13.10
CA ASN A 143 -23.68 7.26 -14.12
C ASN A 143 -22.17 7.06 -14.44
N TYR A 144 -21.30 7.00 -13.43
CA TYR A 144 -19.87 6.69 -13.67
C TYR A 144 -19.64 5.21 -14.03
N GLN A 145 -20.63 4.37 -13.72
CA GLN A 145 -20.63 2.95 -14.05
C GLN A 145 -20.34 2.68 -15.53
N GLN A 146 -21.01 3.37 -16.46
CA GLN A 146 -20.84 3.08 -17.88
C GLN A 146 -19.39 3.27 -18.35
N VAL A 147 -18.72 4.32 -17.88
CA VAL A 147 -17.32 4.63 -18.28
C VAL A 147 -16.37 3.54 -17.78
N ILE A 148 -16.59 3.05 -16.55
CA ILE A 148 -15.80 1.96 -15.99
C ILE A 148 -16.10 0.63 -16.68
N GLU A 149 -17.36 0.31 -16.97
CA GLU A 149 -17.73 -0.91 -17.70
C GLU A 149 -17.09 -0.96 -19.09
N GLU A 150 -17.07 0.16 -19.81
CA GLU A 150 -16.40 0.26 -21.11
C GLU A 150 -14.89 -0.01 -20.96
N ARG A 151 -14.23 0.59 -19.96
CA ARG A 151 -12.80 0.38 -19.69
C ARG A 151 -12.47 -1.06 -19.28
N LEU A 152 -13.28 -1.68 -18.44
CA LEU A 152 -13.10 -3.08 -18.05
C LEU A 152 -13.26 -3.99 -19.27
N ALA A 153 -14.28 -3.78 -20.10
CA ALA A 153 -14.48 -4.59 -21.29
C ALA A 153 -13.25 -4.54 -22.22
N GLU A 154 -12.65 -3.38 -22.40
CA GLU A 154 -11.42 -3.19 -23.18
C GLU A 154 -10.23 -3.96 -22.58
N MET A 155 -10.00 -3.83 -21.27
CA MET A 155 -8.89 -4.50 -20.56
C MET A 155 -9.01 -6.03 -20.57
N PHE A 156 -10.18 -6.57 -20.19
CA PHE A 156 -10.41 -8.01 -20.19
C PHE A 156 -10.29 -8.58 -21.60
N THR A 157 -10.83 -7.90 -22.62
CA THR A 157 -10.67 -8.32 -24.02
C THR A 157 -9.19 -8.34 -24.43
N ALA A 158 -8.41 -7.32 -24.07
CA ALA A 158 -6.99 -7.27 -24.39
C ALA A 158 -6.21 -8.41 -23.72
N TYR A 159 -6.54 -8.73 -22.46
CA TYR A 159 -5.91 -9.82 -21.70
C TYR A 159 -6.28 -11.20 -22.26
N GLU A 160 -7.55 -11.48 -22.53
CA GLU A 160 -8.01 -12.74 -23.14
C GLU A 160 -7.44 -12.94 -24.55
N MET A 161 -7.26 -11.86 -25.31
CA MET A 161 -6.59 -11.88 -26.61
C MET A 161 -5.07 -11.92 -26.53
N GLN A 162 -4.49 -11.89 -25.32
CA GLN A 162 -3.04 -11.87 -25.08
C GLN A 162 -2.33 -10.71 -25.80
N ASN A 163 -3.01 -9.56 -25.88
CA ASN A 163 -2.50 -8.37 -26.55
C ASN A 163 -1.94 -7.37 -25.52
N ILE A 164 -0.66 -7.56 -25.20
CA ILE A 164 0.01 -6.75 -24.19
C ILE A 164 0.01 -5.25 -24.49
N ASN A 165 0.24 -4.86 -25.74
CA ASN A 165 0.30 -3.46 -26.12
C ASN A 165 -1.03 -2.76 -25.85
N SER A 166 -2.15 -3.39 -26.22
CA SER A 166 -3.47 -2.83 -25.94
C SER A 166 -3.82 -2.88 -24.46
N PHE A 167 -3.38 -3.90 -23.71
CA PHE A 167 -3.63 -3.95 -22.27
C PHE A 167 -2.92 -2.80 -21.54
N MET A 168 -1.64 -2.57 -21.86
CA MET A 168 -0.82 -1.56 -21.19
C MET A 168 -1.26 -0.12 -21.50
N GLU A 169 -2.03 0.14 -22.57
CA GLU A 169 -2.69 1.45 -22.81
C GLU A 169 -3.69 1.82 -21.70
N TYR A 170 -4.14 0.84 -20.91
CA TYR A 170 -5.10 1.02 -19.83
C TYR A 170 -4.48 0.90 -18.44
N VAL A 171 -3.17 0.79 -18.36
CA VAL A 171 -2.43 0.69 -17.11
C VAL A 171 -1.80 2.04 -16.81
N SER A 172 -1.95 2.49 -15.56
CA SER A 172 -1.33 3.72 -15.11
C SER A 172 0.19 3.56 -15.09
N TRP A 173 0.91 4.58 -15.53
CA TRP A 173 2.38 4.57 -15.50
C TRP A 173 2.93 4.49 -14.07
N ASP A 174 2.14 4.90 -13.08
CA ASP A 174 2.42 4.84 -11.64
C ASP A 174 1.77 3.62 -10.95
N PHE A 175 1.45 2.57 -11.70
CA PHE A 175 0.85 1.34 -11.18
C PHE A 175 1.57 0.83 -9.91
N VAL A 176 0.79 0.56 -8.85
CA VAL A 176 1.29 0.04 -7.58
C VAL A 176 1.83 -1.37 -7.78
N GLY A 177 3.12 -1.55 -7.56
CA GLY A 177 3.85 -2.78 -7.91
C GLY A 177 4.75 -2.61 -9.13
N GLY A 178 4.61 -1.51 -9.87
CA GLY A 178 5.42 -1.15 -11.04
C GLY A 178 4.81 -1.63 -12.35
N ASP A 179 4.57 -0.71 -13.28
CA ASP A 179 4.03 -0.98 -14.63
C ASP A 179 4.90 -1.97 -15.43
N VAL A 180 6.22 -1.87 -15.30
CA VAL A 180 7.18 -2.82 -15.92
C VAL A 180 7.08 -4.22 -15.31
N ILE A 181 6.85 -4.32 -14.00
CA ILE A 181 6.68 -5.60 -13.31
C ILE A 181 5.38 -6.26 -13.78
N LEU A 182 4.30 -5.48 -13.87
CA LEU A 182 3.04 -5.93 -14.44
C LEU A 182 3.22 -6.38 -15.90
N GLU A 183 3.89 -5.60 -16.74
CA GLU A 183 4.16 -5.98 -18.14
C GLU A 183 4.93 -7.31 -18.23
N GLN A 184 5.92 -7.53 -17.37
CA GLN A 184 6.66 -8.80 -17.31
C GLN A 184 5.76 -9.96 -16.86
N ALA A 185 4.93 -9.75 -15.84
CA ALA A 185 3.97 -10.73 -15.35
C ALA A 185 2.96 -11.13 -16.45
N LEU A 186 2.46 -10.15 -17.20
CA LEU A 186 1.55 -10.37 -18.33
C LEU A 186 2.23 -11.14 -19.46
N ASN A 187 3.47 -10.82 -19.81
CA ASN A 187 4.24 -11.59 -20.79
C ASN A 187 4.44 -13.05 -20.36
N LYS A 188 4.69 -13.28 -19.06
CA LYS A 188 4.77 -14.63 -18.48
C LYS A 188 3.41 -15.33 -18.59
N ASP A 189 2.31 -14.69 -18.21
CA ASP A 189 0.95 -15.22 -18.36
C ASP A 189 0.68 -15.66 -19.81
N PHE A 190 0.93 -14.78 -20.78
CA PHE A 190 0.68 -15.07 -22.20
C PHE A 190 1.59 -16.16 -22.77
N SER A 191 2.76 -16.38 -22.15
CA SER A 191 3.63 -17.51 -22.48
C SER A 191 3.17 -18.81 -21.82
N ASN A 192 2.64 -18.73 -20.61
CA ASN A 192 2.22 -19.87 -19.79
C ASN A 192 0.83 -20.39 -20.17
N PHE A 193 -0.04 -19.57 -20.78
CA PHE A 193 -1.43 -19.94 -21.05
C PHE A 193 -1.73 -20.06 -22.55
N ALA A 194 -2.36 -21.18 -22.92
CA ALA A 194 -2.85 -21.46 -24.27
C ALA A 194 -4.20 -20.75 -24.56
N ASP A 195 -5.01 -20.58 -23.52
CA ASP A 195 -6.35 -19.98 -23.56
C ASP A 195 -6.62 -19.33 -22.20
N ILE A 196 -7.20 -18.13 -22.24
CA ILE A 196 -7.62 -17.36 -21.08
C ILE A 196 -9.07 -16.97 -21.35
N ALA A 197 -9.98 -17.35 -20.45
CA ALA A 197 -11.39 -16.98 -20.54
C ALA A 197 -11.87 -16.49 -19.17
N ILE A 198 -12.46 -15.31 -19.12
CA ILE A 198 -12.89 -14.66 -17.88
C ILE A 198 -14.27 -14.02 -18.10
N GLU A 199 -15.22 -14.40 -17.25
CA GLU A 199 -16.47 -13.70 -17.07
C GLU A 199 -16.38 -12.88 -15.78
N TYR A 200 -16.96 -11.68 -15.76
CA TYR A 200 -16.96 -10.83 -14.57
C TYR A 200 -18.25 -10.05 -14.41
N ASN A 201 -18.53 -9.64 -13.17
CA ASN A 201 -19.63 -8.76 -12.80
C ASN A 201 -19.08 -7.65 -11.90
N LEU A 202 -19.42 -6.40 -12.21
CA LEU A 202 -19.14 -5.26 -11.34
C LEU A 202 -20.08 -5.30 -10.15
N ILE A 203 -19.53 -5.54 -8.95
CA ILE A 203 -20.29 -5.65 -7.71
C ILE A 203 -20.40 -4.30 -7.03
N ASN A 204 -19.32 -3.54 -7.03
CA ASN A 204 -19.31 -2.21 -6.44
C ASN A 204 -18.37 -1.26 -7.20
N LEU A 205 -18.67 0.02 -7.12
CA LEU A 205 -17.88 1.13 -7.60
C LEU A 205 -17.96 2.24 -6.56
N ALA A 206 -16.82 2.81 -6.22
CA ALA A 206 -16.73 3.97 -5.35
C ALA A 206 -15.71 4.98 -5.87
N ILE A 207 -15.96 6.25 -5.63
CA ILE A 207 -15.00 7.32 -5.92
C ILE A 207 -14.58 7.95 -4.60
N ASN A 208 -13.27 8.05 -4.38
CA ASN A 208 -12.70 8.73 -3.22
C ASN A 208 -12.48 10.23 -3.49
N ASN A 209 -12.13 11.00 -2.45
CA ASN A 209 -11.89 12.44 -2.61
C ASN A 209 -10.68 12.81 -3.47
N ASP A 210 -9.75 11.88 -3.67
CA ASP A 210 -8.59 12.07 -4.54
C ASP A 210 -8.95 11.79 -6.02
N GLY A 211 -10.21 11.41 -6.30
CA GLY A 211 -10.71 11.12 -7.63
C GLY A 211 -10.40 9.72 -8.13
N MET A 212 -9.80 8.86 -7.29
CA MET A 212 -9.56 7.46 -7.63
C MET A 212 -10.86 6.67 -7.54
N ILE A 213 -11.00 5.72 -8.46
CA ILE A 213 -12.18 4.87 -8.60
C ILE A 213 -11.81 3.47 -8.13
N SER A 214 -12.33 3.06 -6.98
CA SER A 214 -12.19 1.71 -6.47
C SER A 214 -13.37 0.87 -6.95
N ILE A 215 -13.09 -0.29 -7.53
CA ILE A 215 -14.13 -1.21 -7.99
C ILE A 215 -13.91 -2.60 -7.41
N VAL A 216 -15.00 -3.30 -7.16
CA VAL A 216 -14.98 -4.71 -6.76
C VAL A 216 -15.64 -5.52 -7.87
N LEU A 217 -14.94 -6.54 -8.33
CA LEU A 217 -15.40 -7.47 -9.37
C LEU A 217 -15.57 -8.85 -8.77
N GLN A 218 -16.71 -9.48 -9.07
CA GLN A 218 -16.82 -10.93 -9.01
C GLN A 218 -16.39 -11.50 -10.35
N TYR A 219 -15.57 -12.53 -10.36
CA TYR A 219 -15.07 -13.15 -11.58
C TYR A 219 -15.26 -14.66 -11.56
N ASP A 220 -15.38 -15.23 -12.76
CA ASP A 220 -15.25 -16.65 -13.08
C ASP A 220 -14.19 -16.78 -14.18
N ARG A 221 -13.08 -17.46 -13.91
CA ARG A 221 -11.95 -17.58 -14.83
C ARG A 221 -11.67 -19.03 -15.16
N ARG A 222 -11.24 -19.28 -16.39
CA ARG A 222 -10.68 -20.56 -16.86
C ARG A 222 -9.37 -20.32 -17.61
N LEU A 223 -8.33 -21.05 -17.21
CA LEU A 223 -7.02 -21.02 -17.84
C LEU A 223 -6.68 -22.39 -18.40
N ILE A 224 -6.02 -22.43 -19.56
CA ILE A 224 -5.40 -23.63 -20.12
C ILE A 224 -3.89 -23.46 -20.12
N SER A 225 -3.13 -24.34 -19.46
CA SER A 225 -1.66 -24.25 -19.43
C SER A 225 -1.02 -24.70 -20.75
N ASN A 226 -0.02 -23.96 -21.23
CA ASN A 226 0.83 -24.35 -22.34
C ASN A 226 1.83 -25.47 -21.98
N ASN A 227 2.16 -25.62 -20.70
CA ASN A 227 3.18 -26.57 -20.25
C ASN A 227 2.72 -28.02 -20.36
N ASP A 228 1.51 -28.30 -19.87
CA ASP A 228 0.97 -29.66 -19.77
C ASP A 228 -0.43 -29.82 -20.38
N GLY A 229 -1.04 -28.75 -20.87
CA GLY A 229 -2.39 -28.76 -21.44
C GLY A 229 -3.50 -28.90 -20.39
N SER A 230 -3.18 -28.78 -19.10
CA SER A 230 -4.16 -28.79 -18.02
C SER A 230 -5.12 -27.61 -18.14
N THR A 231 -6.32 -27.77 -17.60
CA THR A 231 -7.33 -26.72 -17.55
C THR A 231 -7.77 -26.56 -16.10
N LEU A 232 -7.66 -25.35 -15.57
CA LEU A 232 -8.19 -24.99 -14.26
C LEU A 232 -9.20 -23.86 -14.39
N ALA A 233 -10.10 -23.79 -13.43
CA ALA A 233 -11.04 -22.70 -13.28
C ALA A 233 -11.13 -22.32 -11.81
N ASP A 234 -11.31 -21.03 -11.57
CA ASP A 234 -11.54 -20.42 -10.27
C ASP A 234 -12.58 -19.31 -10.37
N SER A 235 -13.07 -18.88 -9.22
CA SER A 235 -13.98 -17.76 -9.08
C SER A 235 -13.66 -17.01 -7.80
N GLY A 236 -13.92 -15.71 -7.75
CA GLY A 236 -13.68 -14.93 -6.54
C GLY A 236 -14.05 -13.47 -6.68
N LEU A 237 -13.74 -12.70 -5.65
CA LEU A 237 -13.84 -11.25 -5.60
C LEU A 237 -12.45 -10.62 -5.64
N THR A 238 -12.21 -9.72 -6.59
CA THR A 238 -11.00 -8.88 -6.69
C THR A 238 -11.36 -7.39 -6.62
N GLU A 239 -10.38 -6.54 -6.35
CA GLU A 239 -10.51 -5.08 -6.27
C GLU A 239 -9.45 -4.47 -7.17
N PHE A 240 -9.90 -3.55 -8.01
CA PHE A 240 -9.04 -2.71 -8.82
C PHE A 240 -9.25 -1.26 -8.39
N VAL A 241 -8.17 -0.50 -8.35
CA VAL A 241 -8.24 0.95 -8.21
C VAL A 241 -7.82 1.57 -9.54
N PHE A 242 -8.55 2.58 -9.98
CA PHE A 242 -8.26 3.34 -11.19
C PHE A 242 -7.98 4.79 -10.85
N ASN A 243 -6.98 5.36 -11.51
CA ASN A 243 -6.79 6.81 -11.59
C ASN A 243 -7.59 7.37 -12.76
N LEU A 244 -8.12 8.58 -12.63
CA LEU A 244 -8.81 9.26 -13.72
C LEU A 244 -7.83 10.19 -14.46
N GLU A 245 -7.48 9.81 -15.68
CA GLU A 245 -6.65 10.64 -16.57
C GLU A 245 -7.47 11.26 -17.71
N GLU A 246 -6.87 12.13 -18.52
CA GLU A 246 -7.54 12.79 -19.65
C GLU A 246 -8.18 11.79 -20.64
N GLN A 247 -7.54 10.64 -20.81
CA GLN A 247 -7.95 9.53 -21.67
C GLN A 247 -8.95 8.55 -21.03
N GLY A 248 -9.36 8.83 -19.79
CA GLY A 248 -10.27 8.00 -19.01
C GLY A 248 -9.58 7.23 -17.88
N PRO A 249 -10.29 6.30 -17.23
CA PRO A 249 -9.76 5.55 -16.10
C PRO A 249 -8.59 4.64 -16.51
N VAL A 250 -7.49 4.68 -15.77
CA VAL A 250 -6.31 3.81 -15.96
C VAL A 250 -6.07 3.00 -14.69
N LEU A 251 -5.72 1.72 -14.83
CA LEU A 251 -5.54 0.80 -13.72
C LEU A 251 -4.33 1.22 -12.88
N TYR A 252 -4.58 1.57 -11.63
CA TYR A 252 -3.58 2.03 -10.67
C TYR A 252 -3.12 0.91 -9.73
N SER A 253 -4.00 0.05 -9.25
CA SER A 253 -3.61 -1.08 -8.39
C SER A 253 -4.58 -2.25 -8.49
N MET A 254 -4.11 -3.42 -8.04
CA MET A 254 -4.90 -4.64 -7.97
C MET A 254 -4.61 -5.41 -6.68
N ARG A 255 -5.63 -6.03 -6.11
CA ARG A 255 -5.48 -6.88 -4.92
C ARG A 255 -5.71 -8.35 -5.25
N HIS A 256 -5.16 -9.22 -4.42
CA HIS A 256 -5.48 -10.64 -4.46
C HIS A 256 -6.97 -10.90 -4.20
N PRO A 257 -7.58 -11.85 -4.91
CA PRO A 257 -7.00 -12.71 -5.95
C PRO A 257 -6.73 -11.95 -7.26
N LEU A 258 -5.54 -12.12 -7.85
CA LEU A 258 -5.20 -11.44 -9.09
C LEU A 258 -5.82 -12.14 -10.30
N ILE A 259 -6.45 -11.35 -11.16
CA ILE A 259 -6.93 -11.79 -12.46
C ILE A 259 -5.85 -11.63 -13.53
N PHE A 260 -5.05 -10.56 -13.46
CA PHE A 260 -3.99 -10.20 -14.41
C PHE A 260 -2.61 -10.33 -13.74
N GLY A 261 -1.60 -10.75 -14.50
CA GLY A 261 -0.22 -10.87 -14.00
C GLY A 261 -0.06 -11.98 -12.96
N VAL A 262 -0.86 -13.05 -13.06
CA VAL A 262 -0.90 -14.11 -12.04
C VAL A 262 0.40 -14.90 -11.94
N SER A 263 1.21 -14.92 -13.01
CA SER A 263 2.56 -15.51 -13.03
C SER A 263 3.62 -14.74 -12.24
N ASP A 264 3.28 -13.58 -11.67
CA ASP A 264 4.17 -12.80 -10.77
C ASP A 264 3.37 -12.13 -9.66
N ALA A 265 2.45 -12.92 -9.10
CA ALA A 265 1.40 -12.46 -8.21
C ALA A 265 1.92 -11.67 -6.98
N SER A 266 3.07 -12.09 -6.44
CA SER A 266 3.73 -11.51 -5.27
C SER A 266 4.18 -10.06 -5.46
N ASN A 267 4.63 -9.72 -6.67
CA ASN A 267 5.16 -8.39 -6.98
C ASN A 267 4.09 -7.46 -7.58
N VAL A 268 3.00 -8.02 -8.10
CA VAL A 268 1.93 -7.27 -8.76
C VAL A 268 0.83 -6.82 -7.79
N ALA A 269 0.49 -7.63 -6.78
CA ALA A 269 -0.62 -7.30 -5.88
C ALA A 269 -0.25 -6.20 -4.87
N SER A 270 -1.18 -5.27 -4.62
CA SER A 270 -1.06 -4.23 -3.58
C SER A 270 -1.63 -4.65 -2.23
N GLY A 271 -2.34 -5.78 -2.17
CA GLY A 271 -3.01 -6.25 -0.95
C GLY A 271 -3.91 -7.45 -1.22
N VAL A 272 -4.79 -7.75 -0.27
CA VAL A 272 -5.65 -8.95 -0.30
C VAL A 272 -7.09 -8.61 0.04
N ILE A 273 -8.06 -9.19 -0.68
CA ILE A 273 -9.47 -9.17 -0.28
C ILE A 273 -9.80 -10.41 0.53
N ASN A 274 -10.09 -10.18 1.80
CA ASN A 274 -10.57 -11.21 2.70
C ASN A 274 -12.06 -11.45 2.46
N SER A 275 -12.38 -12.44 1.64
CA SER A 275 -13.75 -12.88 1.37
C SER A 275 -13.86 -14.40 1.43
N ALA A 276 -14.99 -14.90 1.95
CA ALA A 276 -15.34 -16.32 1.87
C ALA A 276 -15.53 -16.80 0.42
N GLU A 277 -15.69 -15.88 -0.54
CA GLU A 277 -15.74 -16.21 -1.97
C GLU A 277 -14.36 -16.57 -2.55
N ASN A 278 -13.27 -16.29 -1.82
CA ASN A 278 -11.89 -16.46 -2.29
C ASN A 278 -11.20 -17.73 -1.73
N GLU A 279 -11.95 -18.81 -1.47
CA GLU A 279 -11.43 -20.04 -0.82
C GLU A 279 -10.33 -20.77 -1.62
N GLN A 280 -10.47 -20.81 -2.96
CA GLN A 280 -9.53 -21.50 -3.86
C GLN A 280 -9.40 -20.70 -5.15
N VAL A 281 -8.20 -20.20 -5.42
CA VAL A 281 -7.91 -19.41 -6.61
C VAL A 281 -6.71 -20.00 -7.35
N ILE A 282 -6.61 -19.72 -8.64
CA ILE A 282 -5.48 -20.21 -9.44
C ILE A 282 -4.20 -19.45 -9.03
N ALA A 283 -3.17 -20.20 -8.67
CA ALA A 283 -1.80 -19.76 -8.51
C ALA A 283 -0.92 -20.34 -9.63
N VAL A 284 0.20 -19.67 -9.91
CA VAL A 284 1.18 -20.10 -10.91
C VAL A 284 2.53 -20.21 -10.23
N ASP A 285 3.19 -21.36 -10.40
CA ASP A 285 4.55 -21.55 -9.89
C ASP A 285 5.61 -20.93 -10.83
N ASP A 286 6.87 -20.89 -10.38
CA ASP A 286 8.00 -20.36 -11.16
C ASP A 286 8.23 -21.09 -12.49
N GLN A 287 7.69 -22.31 -12.63
CA GLN A 287 7.78 -23.10 -13.84
C GLN A 287 6.60 -22.86 -14.79
N GLY A 288 5.61 -22.04 -14.40
CA GLY A 288 4.42 -21.72 -15.18
C GLY A 288 3.32 -22.78 -15.09
N ASN A 289 3.39 -23.70 -14.13
CA ASN A 289 2.32 -24.66 -13.88
C ASN A 289 1.22 -24.00 -13.06
N ILE A 290 -0.02 -24.37 -13.36
CA ILE A 290 -1.21 -23.85 -12.68
C ILE A 290 -1.66 -24.82 -11.60
N GLU A 291 -2.01 -24.29 -10.43
CA GLU A 291 -2.61 -25.04 -9.32
C GLU A 291 -3.66 -24.20 -8.58
N LEU A 292 -4.51 -24.86 -7.78
CA LEU A 292 -5.47 -24.16 -6.91
C LEU A 292 -4.87 -24.05 -5.51
N LYS A 293 -4.83 -22.83 -4.97
CA LYS A 293 -4.39 -22.54 -3.61
C LYS A 293 -5.40 -21.67 -2.90
N SER A 294 -5.39 -21.73 -1.58
CA SER A 294 -6.02 -20.68 -0.78
C SER A 294 -5.26 -19.37 -0.89
N ILE A 295 -5.96 -18.26 -0.69
CA ILE A 295 -5.32 -16.93 -0.66
C ILE A 295 -4.26 -16.84 0.44
N ASP A 296 -4.52 -17.44 1.61
CA ASP A 296 -3.54 -17.47 2.70
C ASP A 296 -2.25 -18.19 2.29
N GLU A 297 -2.34 -19.29 1.53
CA GLU A 297 -1.16 -19.99 1.01
C GLU A 297 -0.39 -19.10 0.03
N ILE A 298 -1.07 -18.42 -0.89
CA ILE A 298 -0.42 -17.53 -1.87
C ILE A 298 0.29 -16.37 -1.16
N VAL A 299 -0.35 -15.76 -0.17
CA VAL A 299 0.20 -14.63 0.59
C VAL A 299 1.37 -15.08 1.48
N ASN A 300 1.26 -16.25 2.11
CA ASN A 300 2.35 -16.79 2.94
C ASN A 300 3.54 -17.23 2.08
N GLU A 301 3.32 -17.88 0.94
CA GLU A 301 4.38 -18.26 0.00
C GLU A 301 5.06 -17.02 -0.61
N THR A 302 4.30 -15.94 -0.86
CA THR A 302 4.85 -14.65 -1.25
C THR A 302 5.77 -14.09 -0.17
N ALA A 303 5.37 -14.20 1.11
CA ALA A 303 6.21 -13.81 2.23
C ALA A 303 7.44 -14.72 2.39
N GLU A 304 7.34 -16.02 2.07
CA GLU A 304 8.44 -17.00 2.14
C GLU A 304 9.41 -16.90 0.94
N MET A 305 8.95 -16.64 -0.28
CA MET A 305 9.80 -16.47 -1.48
C MET A 305 10.72 -15.23 -1.38
N ASN A 306 10.27 -14.17 -0.70
CA ASN A 306 11.13 -13.04 -0.35
C ASN A 306 12.26 -13.41 0.64
N ASN A 307 12.26 -14.63 1.19
CA ASN A 307 13.28 -15.19 2.07
C ASN A 307 14.14 -16.32 1.43
N GLU A 308 13.81 -16.84 0.23
CA GLU A 308 14.43 -18.07 -0.31
C GLU A 308 15.64 -17.87 -1.25
N ASP A 309 16.06 -16.65 -1.57
CA ASP A 309 17.23 -16.40 -2.43
C ASP A 309 18.59 -16.67 -1.74
N ASP A 310 18.60 -17.20 -0.51
CA ASP A 310 19.79 -17.34 0.33
C ASP A 310 20.27 -18.80 0.52
N ASN A 311 20.42 -19.55 -0.57
CA ASN A 311 21.12 -20.85 -0.54
C ASN A 311 22.55 -20.76 -1.08
N SER A 312 23.37 -19.95 -0.41
CA SER A 312 24.83 -20.07 -0.43
C SER A 312 25.30 -20.44 0.98
N GLY A 313 25.69 -21.70 1.16
CA GLY A 313 26.15 -22.23 2.44
C GLY A 313 27.19 -21.36 3.15
N GLY A 314 26.73 -20.66 4.20
CA GLY A 314 27.48 -19.90 5.18
C GLY A 314 26.51 -19.48 6.27
N SER A 315 26.91 -19.61 7.54
CA SER A 315 26.19 -19.20 8.77
C SER A 315 24.78 -18.60 8.60
N GLU A 316 23.73 -19.28 9.12
CA GLU A 316 22.33 -18.79 9.18
C GLU A 316 22.28 -17.28 9.41
N MET A 317 21.98 -16.54 8.35
CA MET A 317 21.74 -15.12 8.40
C MET A 317 20.33 -14.90 8.97
N PRO A 318 20.15 -13.94 9.88
CA PRO A 318 18.85 -13.74 10.52
C PRO A 318 17.84 -13.17 9.53
N ALA A 319 16.59 -13.66 9.56
CA ALA A 319 15.53 -13.24 8.63
C ALA A 319 15.37 -11.71 8.55
N TYR A 320 15.12 -11.21 7.33
CA TYR A 320 14.91 -9.79 7.00
C TYR A 320 13.97 -9.68 5.80
N GLU A 321 13.20 -8.60 5.71
CA GLU A 321 12.35 -8.28 4.55
C GLU A 321 13.20 -7.71 3.42
N SER A 322 12.91 -8.03 2.16
CA SER A 322 13.54 -7.38 1.02
C SER A 322 12.59 -7.19 -0.15
N GLY A 323 12.90 -6.24 -1.03
CA GLY A 323 12.09 -5.98 -2.21
C GLY A 323 12.57 -4.79 -3.04
N GLU A 324 11.80 -4.47 -4.06
CA GLU A 324 12.02 -3.33 -4.96
C GLU A 324 10.77 -2.45 -5.01
N LYS A 325 10.94 -1.13 -5.04
CA LYS A 325 9.88 -0.13 -5.10
C LYS A 325 10.31 1.07 -5.94
N SER A 326 9.37 1.94 -6.29
CA SER A 326 9.64 3.21 -6.95
C SER A 326 8.86 4.35 -6.30
N ILE A 327 9.47 5.53 -6.21
CA ILE A 327 8.83 6.78 -5.79
C ILE A 327 8.95 7.85 -6.88
N ALA A 328 7.94 8.71 -6.97
CA ALA A 328 7.91 9.84 -7.89
C ALA A 328 8.37 11.15 -7.23
N SER A 329 9.10 11.95 -8.01
CA SER A 329 9.50 13.32 -7.67
C SER A 329 9.08 14.26 -8.80
N VAL A 330 8.23 15.24 -8.47
CA VAL A 330 7.62 16.17 -9.43
C VAL A 330 8.12 17.59 -9.19
N PHE A 331 8.77 18.14 -10.21
CA PHE A 331 9.11 19.55 -10.25
C PHE A 331 7.98 20.31 -10.94
N TYR A 332 7.21 21.03 -10.12
CA TYR A 332 6.23 22.02 -10.54
C TYR A 332 4.99 21.39 -11.19
N ASP A 333 3.91 21.22 -10.41
CA ASP A 333 2.59 20.98 -11.03
C ASP A 333 2.10 22.26 -11.75
N GLY A 334 1.10 22.14 -12.61
CA GLY A 334 0.46 23.27 -13.28
C GLY A 334 -0.15 24.33 -12.36
N ASN A 335 -0.11 24.13 -11.03
CA ASN A 335 -0.51 25.07 -9.99
C ASN A 335 0.69 25.68 -9.20
N GLY A 336 1.93 25.30 -9.53
CA GLY A 336 3.17 25.78 -8.91
C GLY A 336 3.57 25.07 -7.62
N ASN A 337 3.00 23.91 -7.30
CA ASN A 337 3.30 23.10 -6.13
C ASN A 337 4.39 22.05 -6.42
N TRP A 338 5.06 21.61 -5.36
CA TRP A 338 6.14 20.63 -5.40
C TRP A 338 5.65 19.35 -4.71
N TYR A 339 5.83 18.19 -5.35
CA TYR A 339 5.42 16.91 -4.78
C TYR A 339 6.56 15.91 -4.86
N ASN A 340 6.82 15.25 -3.73
CA ASN A 340 7.74 14.13 -3.67
C ASN A 340 7.06 13.05 -2.84
N GLN A 341 6.97 11.85 -3.42
CA GLN A 341 6.55 10.66 -2.70
C GLN A 341 7.67 10.21 -1.76
N GLY A 342 7.29 9.80 -0.55
CA GLY A 342 8.19 9.21 0.43
C GLY A 342 7.89 7.74 0.66
N TYR A 343 8.82 7.03 1.30
CA TYR A 343 8.62 5.64 1.71
C TYR A 343 8.72 5.50 3.23
N ARG A 344 7.90 4.62 3.80
CA ARG A 344 7.96 4.22 5.21
C ARG A 344 8.12 2.71 5.33
N PHE A 345 9.13 2.27 6.08
CA PHE A 345 9.44 0.86 6.28
C PHE A 345 8.48 0.15 7.23
N SER A 346 8.00 0.85 8.27
CA SER A 346 7.20 0.21 9.32
C SER A 346 5.90 -0.44 8.82
N ASP A 347 5.41 -0.04 7.65
CA ASP A 347 4.21 -0.59 7.01
C ASP A 347 4.32 -0.67 5.47
N GLY A 348 5.51 -0.49 4.92
CA GLY A 348 5.78 -0.60 3.48
C GLY A 348 5.06 0.40 2.57
N GLN A 349 4.54 1.51 3.12
CA GLN A 349 3.73 2.46 2.36
C GLN A 349 4.57 3.48 1.57
N ILE A 350 4.09 3.80 0.36
CA ILE A 350 4.46 5.00 -0.39
C ILE A 350 3.49 6.12 -0.01
N LEU A 351 4.01 7.27 0.40
CA LEU A 351 3.24 8.39 0.90
C LEU A 351 3.31 9.57 -0.07
N GLU A 352 2.14 10.08 -0.49
CA GLU A 352 1.97 11.13 -1.51
C GLU A 352 2.63 12.49 -1.19
N ARG A 353 2.98 12.74 0.07
CA ARG A 353 3.65 13.98 0.49
C ARG A 353 4.66 13.71 1.58
N PHE A 354 5.75 14.48 1.55
CA PHE A 354 6.61 14.65 2.72
C PHE A 354 5.85 15.35 3.84
N THR A 355 5.15 14.53 4.58
CA THR A 355 4.72 14.79 5.94
C THR A 355 5.76 14.09 6.81
N GLY A 356 5.97 14.50 8.06
CA GLY A 356 6.95 13.86 8.98
C GLY A 356 6.63 12.40 9.35
N TYR A 357 5.90 11.70 8.49
CA TYR A 357 5.41 10.35 8.60
C TYR A 357 6.08 9.37 7.62
N CYS A 358 6.92 9.81 6.67
CA CYS A 358 7.77 8.90 5.89
C CYS A 358 9.19 8.84 6.46
N ASP A 359 9.93 7.78 6.17
CA ASP A 359 11.33 7.63 6.58
C ASP A 359 12.26 8.43 5.69
N PHE A 360 12.01 8.39 4.38
CA PHE A 360 12.74 9.21 3.41
C PHE A 360 11.89 9.60 2.21
N TYR A 361 12.30 10.66 1.51
CA TYR A 361 11.94 10.92 0.12
C TYR A 361 13.16 11.43 -0.63
N ILE A 362 13.12 11.35 -1.96
CA ILE A 362 14.20 11.85 -2.82
C ILE A 362 13.64 12.91 -3.76
N GLU A 363 14.35 14.02 -3.84
CA GLU A 363 14.10 15.09 -4.81
C GLU A 363 15.30 15.12 -5.75
N THR A 364 15.15 14.64 -6.98
CA THR A 364 16.28 14.45 -7.92
C THR A 364 17.47 13.76 -7.24
N ASN A 365 18.56 14.48 -6.96
CA ASN A 365 19.81 13.97 -6.44
C ASN A 365 20.03 14.27 -4.94
N ILE A 366 18.98 14.61 -4.20
CA ILE A 366 19.03 14.85 -2.76
C ILE A 366 18.01 13.99 -2.02
N ILE A 367 18.43 13.42 -0.88
CA ILE A 367 17.55 12.70 0.03
C ILE A 367 17.18 13.57 1.22
N PHE A 368 15.93 13.47 1.61
CA PHE A 368 15.39 14.03 2.83
C PHE A 368 14.91 12.91 3.71
N LEU A 369 15.15 13.08 5.00
CA LEU A 369 14.93 12.05 6.01
C LEU A 369 14.00 12.59 7.08
N ASN A 370 13.23 11.69 7.68
CA ASN A 370 12.54 11.96 8.94
C ASN A 370 13.53 12.48 10.00
N ASP A 371 13.05 13.29 10.95
CA ASP A 371 13.86 13.89 12.01
C ASP A 371 14.61 12.87 12.86
N ASP A 372 14.11 11.63 12.92
CA ASP A 372 14.71 10.52 13.67
C ASP A 372 15.40 9.47 12.80
N VAL A 373 15.36 9.61 11.47
CA VAL A 373 16.11 8.73 10.55
C VAL A 373 17.54 9.22 10.42
N ARG A 374 18.49 8.30 10.45
CA ARG A 374 19.92 8.57 10.24
C ARG A 374 20.42 7.72 9.08
N VAL A 375 21.25 8.31 8.22
CA VAL A 375 21.75 7.64 7.00
C VAL A 375 23.26 7.39 7.09
N LEU A 376 23.72 6.29 6.52
CA LEU A 376 25.12 5.93 6.37
C LEU A 376 25.36 5.50 4.91
N GLU A 377 26.30 6.14 4.24
CA GLU A 377 26.72 5.71 2.89
C GLU A 377 27.66 4.49 2.97
N LEU A 378 27.34 3.41 2.27
CA LEU A 378 28.08 2.14 2.36
C LEU A 378 29.07 1.93 1.20
N ASN A 379 29.01 2.75 0.14
CA ASN A 379 29.85 2.62 -1.06
C ASN A 379 29.85 1.21 -1.69
N GLU A 380 28.77 0.46 -1.50
CA GLU A 380 28.56 -0.88 -2.06
C GLU A 380 27.53 -0.78 -3.20
N THR A 381 27.80 -1.41 -4.34
CA THR A 381 26.99 -1.27 -5.56
C THR A 381 25.99 -2.42 -5.74
N ASP A 382 26.12 -3.49 -4.95
CA ASP A 382 25.18 -4.60 -4.94
C ASP A 382 24.64 -4.79 -3.53
N ILE A 383 23.33 -4.58 -3.35
CA ILE A 383 22.66 -4.67 -2.06
C ILE A 383 22.84 -6.05 -1.40
N ASN A 384 23.06 -7.10 -2.20
CA ASN A 384 23.29 -8.45 -1.69
C ASN A 384 24.64 -8.60 -0.98
N ASN A 385 25.63 -7.76 -1.28
CA ASN A 385 26.91 -7.76 -0.58
C ASN A 385 26.82 -7.11 0.81
N VAL A 386 25.77 -6.34 1.09
CA VAL A 386 25.53 -5.75 2.41
C VAL A 386 24.89 -6.81 3.31
N THR A 387 25.73 -7.39 4.16
CA THR A 387 25.38 -8.46 5.09
C THR A 387 25.30 -8.01 6.56
N GLU A 388 25.90 -6.87 6.90
CA GLU A 388 25.74 -6.25 8.22
C GLU A 388 25.94 -4.73 8.14
N LEU A 389 25.04 -3.97 8.75
CA LEU A 389 25.21 -2.54 8.96
C LEU A 389 26.05 -2.27 10.23
N PRO A 390 26.96 -1.30 10.23
CA PRO A 390 27.74 -0.97 11.42
C PRO A 390 26.90 -0.22 12.47
N GLU A 391 27.30 -0.30 13.74
CA GLU A 391 26.58 0.37 14.86
C GLU A 391 26.76 1.89 14.86
N THR A 392 27.76 2.40 14.15
CA THR A 392 28.17 3.81 14.16
C THR A 392 28.53 4.27 12.76
N GLY A 393 28.45 5.59 12.51
CA GLY A 393 28.83 6.20 11.25
C GLY A 393 27.68 6.92 10.54
N TYR A 394 26.46 6.79 11.06
CA TYR A 394 25.30 7.49 10.55
C TYR A 394 25.39 8.99 10.79
N VAL A 395 24.97 9.78 9.79
CA VAL A 395 24.93 11.23 9.85
C VAL A 395 23.55 11.71 10.32
N GLU A 396 23.54 12.83 11.06
CA GLU A 396 22.31 13.47 11.55
C GLU A 396 21.74 14.46 10.53
N GLN A 397 20.44 14.69 10.64
CA GLN A 397 19.64 15.56 9.76
C GLN A 397 20.12 17.03 9.69
N TRP A 398 20.99 17.49 10.60
CA TRP A 398 21.44 18.88 10.64
C TRP A 398 22.39 19.29 9.48
N ASP A 399 22.74 18.36 8.60
CA ASP A 399 23.48 18.57 7.35
C ASP A 399 22.58 18.49 6.07
N LEU A 400 21.26 18.71 6.18
CA LEU A 400 20.34 18.63 5.03
C LEU A 400 20.43 19.81 4.04
N PRO A 401 20.10 19.57 2.75
CA PRO A 401 19.81 18.27 2.14
C PRO A 401 21.09 17.43 1.91
N TYR A 402 21.00 16.11 2.12
CA TYR A 402 22.12 15.19 1.88
C TYR A 402 22.12 14.80 0.39
N GLY A 403 23.23 15.08 -0.31
CA GLY A 403 23.38 14.64 -1.70
C GLY A 403 23.49 13.13 -1.76
N ILE A 404 22.67 12.49 -2.60
CA ILE A 404 22.81 11.06 -2.86
C ILE A 404 23.74 10.81 -4.04
N THR A 405 24.60 9.83 -3.87
CA THR A 405 25.27 9.10 -4.94
C THR A 405 24.34 7.98 -5.40
N TRP A 406 24.06 7.92 -6.70
CA TRP A 406 23.29 6.84 -7.31
C TRP A 406 24.09 5.54 -7.38
N ASP A 407 23.37 4.43 -7.56
CA ASP A 407 23.91 3.09 -7.76
C ASP A 407 24.82 2.61 -6.62
N ILE A 408 24.54 3.08 -5.40
CA ILE A 408 25.18 2.58 -4.18
C ILE A 408 24.16 2.36 -3.06
N CYS A 409 24.56 1.54 -2.09
CA CYS A 409 23.80 1.21 -0.90
C CYS A 409 23.99 2.25 0.20
N TYR A 410 22.91 2.46 0.95
CA TYR A 410 22.82 3.27 2.15
C TYR A 410 22.27 2.42 3.29
N GLY A 411 22.84 2.56 4.48
CA GLY A 411 22.24 2.08 5.71
C GLY A 411 21.36 3.16 6.32
N LEU A 412 20.17 2.80 6.75
CA LEU A 412 19.26 3.64 7.51
C LEU A 412 19.11 3.10 8.93
N SER A 413 19.21 3.99 9.91
CA SER A 413 18.76 3.77 11.28
C SER A 413 17.42 4.49 11.41
N LEU A 414 16.38 3.75 11.78
CA LEU A 414 15.00 4.22 11.75
C LEU A 414 14.51 4.64 13.14
N PRO A 415 13.40 5.41 13.25
CA PRO A 415 12.94 5.99 14.51
C PRO A 415 12.49 4.95 15.56
N ASP A 416 12.03 3.79 15.09
CA ASP A 416 11.63 2.62 15.88
C ASP A 416 12.82 1.79 16.40
N GLY A 417 14.05 2.17 16.05
CA GLY A 417 15.27 1.43 16.39
C GLY A 417 15.60 0.30 15.41
N ASN A 418 14.88 0.23 14.30
CA ASN A 418 15.09 -0.73 13.23
C ASN A 418 16.11 -0.23 12.21
N TYR A 419 16.50 -1.14 11.31
CA TYR A 419 17.52 -0.86 10.32
C TYR A 419 17.07 -1.29 8.93
N ALA A 420 17.43 -0.49 7.94
CA ALA A 420 17.24 -0.82 6.54
C ALA A 420 18.53 -0.60 5.73
N VAL A 421 18.72 -1.40 4.69
CA VAL A 421 19.65 -1.12 3.60
C VAL A 421 18.83 -0.67 2.41
N VAL A 422 19.23 0.40 1.74
CA VAL A 422 18.55 0.90 0.53
C VAL A 422 19.56 1.12 -0.57
N TYR A 423 19.28 0.63 -1.76
CA TYR A 423 20.04 0.89 -2.97
C TYR A 423 19.19 1.74 -3.91
N PHE A 424 19.65 2.94 -4.24
CA PHE A 424 18.95 3.86 -5.14
C PHE A 424 19.50 3.76 -6.56
N GLU A 425 18.64 3.48 -7.53
CA GLU A 425 18.98 3.58 -8.94
C GLU A 425 18.94 5.03 -9.41
N GLU A 426 19.74 5.36 -10.43
CA GLU A 426 19.74 6.70 -11.04
C GLU A 426 18.31 7.15 -11.40
N ALA A 427 17.95 8.37 -10.98
CA ALA A 427 16.66 8.96 -11.28
C ALA A 427 16.43 9.01 -12.80
N GLU A 428 15.32 8.43 -13.23
CA GLU A 428 14.91 8.40 -14.62
C GLU A 428 13.96 9.58 -14.89
N GLU A 429 14.35 10.47 -15.82
CA GLU A 429 13.47 11.53 -16.30
C GLU A 429 12.36 10.92 -17.15
N VAL A 430 11.12 11.04 -16.68
CA VAL A 430 9.94 10.57 -17.39
C VAL A 430 9.36 11.78 -18.14
N ASN A 431 9.56 11.82 -19.46
CA ASN A 431 8.95 12.84 -20.31
C ASN A 431 7.48 12.48 -20.55
N SER A 432 6.55 13.14 -19.88
CA SER A 432 5.20 13.34 -20.41
C SER A 432 5.29 14.35 -21.56
N GLU A 433 4.48 14.21 -22.61
CA GLU A 433 4.57 15.07 -23.80
C GLU A 433 4.53 16.57 -23.42
N TYR A 434 5.58 17.28 -23.82
CA TYR A 434 5.82 18.71 -23.60
C TYR A 434 4.64 19.59 -24.04
N ASP A 435 3.93 20.22 -23.08
CA ASP A 435 3.08 21.38 -23.32
C ASP A 435 3.85 22.67 -23.00
N ALA A 436 3.80 23.65 -23.91
CA ALA A 436 4.61 24.86 -23.86
C ALA A 436 4.13 25.91 -22.83
N ASP A 437 2.98 25.70 -22.19
CA ASP A 437 2.39 26.63 -21.21
C ASP A 437 2.49 26.16 -19.74
N ILE A 438 2.96 24.93 -19.47
CA ILE A 438 2.99 24.33 -18.13
C ILE A 438 4.26 23.47 -17.99
N GLY A 439 5.27 23.97 -17.29
CA GLY A 439 6.60 23.35 -17.21
C GLY A 439 6.71 22.28 -16.12
N GLU A 440 6.31 21.05 -16.40
CA GLU A 440 6.43 19.91 -15.46
C GLU A 440 7.61 18.99 -15.86
N VAL A 441 8.50 18.66 -14.92
CA VAL A 441 9.53 17.61 -15.12
C VAL A 441 9.35 16.55 -14.04
N PHE A 442 9.19 15.29 -14.47
CA PHE A 442 8.96 14.14 -13.60
C PHE A 442 10.20 13.26 -13.51
N TYR A 443 10.58 12.88 -12.29
CA TYR A 443 11.62 11.90 -12.04
C TYR A 443 11.03 10.67 -11.35
N ARG A 444 11.35 9.49 -11.88
CA ARG A 444 11.10 8.20 -11.23
C ARG A 444 12.37 7.72 -10.57
N ILE A 445 12.27 7.30 -9.32
CA ILE A 445 13.41 6.82 -8.55
C ILE A 445 13.09 5.43 -8.06
N ARG A 446 13.75 4.43 -8.65
CA ARG A 446 13.66 3.03 -8.21
C ARG A 446 14.64 2.79 -7.07
N PHE A 447 14.23 1.97 -6.12
CA PHE A 447 15.11 1.54 -5.05
C PHE A 447 14.84 0.10 -4.62
N LYS A 448 15.91 -0.59 -4.25
CA LYS A 448 15.87 -1.91 -3.63
C LYS A 448 16.12 -1.76 -2.15
N TYR A 449 15.55 -2.62 -1.33
CA TYR A 449 15.75 -2.53 0.10
C TYR A 449 15.91 -3.90 0.76
N LYS A 450 16.55 -3.87 1.94
CA LYS A 450 16.49 -4.90 2.96
C LYS A 450 16.07 -4.24 4.27
N TYR A 451 15.18 -4.83 5.06
CA TYR A 451 14.63 -4.24 6.28
C TYR A 451 14.52 -5.26 7.41
N ARG A 452 14.78 -4.81 8.64
CA ARG A 452 14.61 -5.62 9.85
C ARG A 452 13.70 -4.90 10.83
N ASP A 453 12.64 -5.58 11.23
CA ASP A 453 11.65 -5.09 12.19
C ASP A 453 12.02 -5.40 13.66
N ASP A 454 13.18 -6.04 13.89
CA ASP A 454 13.62 -6.54 15.19
C ASP A 454 14.82 -5.80 15.82
N GLY A 455 15.26 -4.70 15.20
CA GLY A 455 16.41 -3.89 15.62
C GLY A 455 17.77 -4.54 15.34
N GLY A 456 17.81 -5.69 14.66
CA GLY A 456 19.05 -6.31 14.20
C GLY A 456 19.72 -5.49 13.10
N ARG A 457 21.00 -5.79 12.83
CA ARG A 457 21.80 -5.11 11.79
C ARG A 457 22.34 -6.08 10.73
N GLN A 458 22.11 -7.37 10.87
CA GLN A 458 22.62 -8.42 9.97
C GLN A 458 21.56 -8.77 8.95
N PHE A 459 21.90 -8.80 7.67
CA PHE A 459 20.99 -9.05 6.56
C PHE A 459 21.48 -10.25 5.78
#